data_AF-A0A9D7A7D5-F1
#
_entry.id   AF-A0A9D7A7D5-F1
#
_cell.length_a   1.000
_cell.length_b   1.000
_cell.length_c   1.000
_cell.angle_alpha   90.00
_cell.angle_beta   90.00
_cell.angle_gamma   90.00
#
_symmetry.space_group_name_H-M   'P 1'
#
loop_
_entity.id
_entity.type
_entity.pdbx_description
1 polymer ?
#
loop_
_entity_poly.entity_id
_entity_poly.type
_entity_poly.pdbx_seq_one_letter_code
_entity_poly.pdbx_strand_id
1 'polypeptide(L)'
;MYTFTQPAIEGEQFRIGVVKVDTSTTDRLRSWGQAVEAWKSSPLWGLGVTGGPFMDAMYPKLLADVGLLGIVAFGFLMWSVYRLARSALEEIDDPYFQGIITGFLLGFVGMLIHGIGANTFIIVRIMEPFWLYAALIAKVVHLRSKQSGGKEERPSPPEFNRRSSQLGSVPA
;
A
#
# COMPACT_ATOMS: atom_id res chain seq x y z
N MET A 1 31.89 -23.09 1.96
CA MET A 1 32.12 -22.74 3.37
C MET A 1 30.75 -22.54 4.00
N TYR A 2 30.32 -23.42 4.90
CA TYR A 2 28.98 -23.35 5.50
C TYR A 2 29.05 -22.69 6.88
N THR A 3 28.16 -21.73 7.13
CA THR A 3 28.03 -20.94 8.37
C THR A 3 27.27 -21.70 9.46
N PHE A 4 27.73 -22.88 9.87
CA PHE A 4 27.11 -23.61 11.00
C PHE A 4 27.83 -23.38 12.33
N THR A 5 29.05 -22.84 12.30
CA THR A 5 29.76 -22.35 13.48
C THR A 5 29.66 -20.84 13.50
N GLN A 6 28.60 -20.32 14.11
CA GLN A 6 28.62 -18.92 14.56
C GLN A 6 29.56 -18.86 15.76
N PRO A 7 30.72 -18.17 15.69
CA PRO A 7 31.48 -17.87 16.90
C PRO A 7 30.54 -17.13 17.85
N ALA A 8 30.66 -17.38 19.15
CA ALA A 8 29.96 -16.59 20.15
C ALA A 8 30.42 -15.15 20.00
N ILE A 9 29.67 -14.34 19.25
CA ILE A 9 29.95 -12.92 19.08
C ILE A 9 29.95 -12.33 20.50
N GLU A 10 31.06 -11.70 20.88
CA GLU A 10 31.23 -10.96 22.12
C GLU A 10 30.15 -9.86 22.19
N GLY A 11 29.03 -10.21 22.81
CA GLY A 11 27.87 -9.36 23.00
C GLY A 11 26.72 -10.24 23.44
N GLU A 12 26.19 -10.00 24.64
CA GLU A 12 25.05 -10.77 25.17
C GLU A 12 23.93 -10.81 24.12
N GLN A 13 23.61 -12.02 23.63
CA GLN A 13 22.39 -12.24 22.88
C GLN A 13 21.22 -11.87 23.76
N PHE A 14 20.28 -11.09 23.23
CA PHE A 14 19.15 -10.61 24.03
C PHE A 14 18.36 -11.83 24.53
N ARG A 15 18.12 -11.90 25.84
CA ARG A 15 17.31 -12.95 26.45
C ARG A 15 15.94 -12.35 26.75
N ILE A 16 14.90 -12.87 26.10
CA ILE A 16 13.52 -12.52 26.44
C ILE A 16 12.99 -13.69 27.28
N GLY A 17 12.99 -13.50 28.60
CA GLY A 17 12.67 -14.57 29.56
C GLY A 17 13.66 -15.73 29.47
N VAL A 18 13.16 -16.94 29.17
CA VAL A 18 13.96 -18.17 29.12
C VAL A 18 14.51 -18.45 27.71
N VAL A 19 14.07 -17.72 26.69
CA VAL A 19 14.41 -17.98 25.28
C VAL A 19 15.55 -17.06 24.84
N LYS A 20 16.61 -17.66 24.28
CA LYS A 20 17.74 -16.98 23.66
C LYS A 20 17.32 -16.55 22.25
N VAL A 21 17.28 -15.24 22.01
CA VAL A 21 16.90 -14.69 20.71
C VAL A 21 18.05 -14.91 19.72
N ASP A 22 17.73 -15.32 18.49
CA ASP A 22 18.73 -15.50 17.42
C ASP A 22 19.57 -14.22 17.22
N THR A 23 20.82 -14.38 16.76
CA THR A 23 21.76 -13.28 16.53
C THR A 23 21.17 -12.21 15.62
N SER A 24 20.48 -12.60 14.54
CA SER A 24 19.86 -11.68 13.59
C SER A 24 18.76 -10.81 14.22
N THR A 25 17.95 -11.38 15.11
CA THR A 25 16.86 -10.66 15.76
C THR A 25 17.40 -9.79 16.90
N THR A 26 18.45 -10.24 17.59
CA THR A 26 19.17 -9.41 18.57
C THR A 26 19.76 -8.16 17.92
N ASP A 27 20.41 -8.31 16.76
CA ASP A 27 21.01 -7.18 16.04
C ASP A 27 19.95 -6.18 15.56
N ARG A 28 18.80 -6.65 15.08
CA ARG A 28 17.66 -5.78 14.77
C ARG A 28 17.23 -4.96 15.98
N LEU A 29 16.92 -5.61 17.11
CA LEU A 29 16.48 -4.91 18.32
C LEU A 29 17.51 -3.89 18.82
N ARG A 30 18.80 -4.22 18.73
CA ARG A 30 19.89 -3.28 19.06
C ARG A 30 19.91 -2.09 18.10
N SER A 31 19.78 -2.33 16.79
CA SER A 31 19.72 -1.26 15.78
C SER A 31 18.50 -0.35 15.96
N TRP A 32 17.39 -0.85 16.49
CA TRP A 32 16.22 -0.02 16.80
C TRP A 32 16.53 0.97 17.92
N GLY A 33 17.26 0.54 18.95
CA GLY A 33 17.76 1.44 19.99
C GLY A 33 18.66 2.53 19.41
N GLN A 34 19.58 2.17 18.52
CA GLN A 34 20.43 3.13 17.82
C GLN A 34 19.63 4.12 16.97
N ALA A 35 18.56 3.66 16.32
CA ALA A 35 17.65 4.52 15.56
C ALA A 35 16.98 5.57 16.45
N VAL A 36 16.54 5.19 17.65
CA VAL A 36 15.94 6.11 18.62
C VAL A 36 16.96 7.13 19.12
N GLU A 37 18.20 6.71 19.42
CA GLU A 37 19.26 7.64 19.82
C GLU A 37 19.61 8.61 18.69
N ALA A 38 19.71 8.13 17.45
CA ALA A 38 19.94 8.95 16.27
C ALA A 38 18.80 9.98 16.08
N TRP A 39 17.55 9.53 16.20
CA TRP A 39 16.36 10.38 16.06
C TRP A 39 16.32 11.53 17.07
N LYS A 40 16.80 11.35 18.31
CA LYS A 40 16.83 12.42 19.33
C LYS A 40 17.61 13.66 18.89
N SER A 41 18.59 13.52 18.00
CA SER A 41 19.38 14.65 17.49
C SER A 41 18.60 15.55 16.53
N SER A 42 17.63 14.99 15.80
CA SER A 42 16.77 15.70 14.85
C SER A 42 15.37 15.08 14.83
N PRO A 43 14.53 15.37 15.85
CA PRO A 43 13.28 14.63 16.05
C PRO A 43 12.23 14.85 14.95
N LEU A 44 12.20 16.05 14.38
CA LEU A 44 11.22 16.42 13.36
C LEU A 44 11.65 16.03 11.95
N TRP A 45 12.91 16.30 11.60
CA TRP A 45 13.42 16.17 10.23
C TRP A 45 14.18 14.87 9.97
N GLY A 46 14.65 14.20 11.03
CA GLY A 46 15.59 13.08 10.90
C GLY A 46 16.98 13.55 10.45
N LEU A 47 17.82 12.57 10.13
CA LEU A 47 19.21 12.78 9.71
C LEU A 47 19.38 12.92 8.19
N GLY A 48 18.29 12.85 7.43
CA GLY A 48 18.28 12.78 5.98
C GLY A 48 18.23 11.33 5.48
N VAL A 49 17.86 11.17 4.21
CA VAL A 49 17.80 9.86 3.55
C VAL A 49 19.18 9.21 3.61
N THR A 50 19.27 8.02 4.22
CA THR A 50 20.55 7.31 4.49
C THR A 50 21.51 8.00 5.46
N GLY A 51 21.06 9.00 6.22
CA GLY A 51 21.86 9.67 7.25
C GLY A 51 21.88 8.92 8.60
N GLY A 52 20.89 8.03 8.83
CA GLY A 52 20.82 7.19 10.02
C GLY A 52 21.70 5.92 9.96
N PRO A 53 21.80 5.18 11.09
CA PRO A 53 22.54 3.93 11.12
C PRO A 53 21.96 2.88 10.16
N PHE A 54 22.80 1.97 9.69
CA PHE A 54 22.35 0.85 8.87
C PHE A 54 21.44 -0.08 9.68
N MET A 55 20.25 -0.37 9.17
CA MET A 55 19.29 -1.24 9.84
C MET A 55 18.31 -1.90 8.88
N ASP A 56 17.90 -3.12 9.23
CA ASP A 56 16.94 -3.93 8.50
C ASP A 56 15.59 -3.91 9.20
N ALA A 57 14.98 -2.72 9.26
CA ALA A 57 13.63 -2.50 9.79
C ALA A 57 13.05 -1.19 9.27
N MET A 58 11.90 -1.25 8.60
CA MET A 58 11.34 -0.09 7.89
C MET A 58 11.06 1.07 8.84
N TYR A 59 10.37 0.83 9.96
CA TYR A 59 9.87 1.92 10.82
C TYR A 59 10.98 2.60 11.63
N PRO A 60 11.90 1.88 12.29
CA PRO A 60 13.05 2.51 12.93
C PRO A 60 13.93 3.26 11.93
N LYS A 61 14.12 2.71 10.73
CA LYS A 61 14.88 3.36 9.66
C LYS A 61 14.23 4.68 9.25
N LEU A 62 12.92 4.64 9.00
CA LEU A 62 12.16 5.82 8.61
C LEU A 62 12.18 6.89 9.72
N LEU A 63 12.09 6.49 10.98
CA LEU A 63 12.19 7.42 12.12
C LEU A 63 13.55 8.11 12.19
N ALA A 64 14.65 7.36 11.99
CA ALA A 64 16.00 7.92 12.02
C ALA A 64 16.31 8.81 10.80
N ASP A 65 15.88 8.39 9.60
CA ASP A 65 16.20 9.09 8.35
C ASP A 65 15.36 10.36 8.17
N VAL A 66 14.05 10.32 8.43
CA VAL A 66 13.12 11.42 8.09
C VAL A 66 12.30 11.94 9.27
N GLY A 67 12.56 11.45 10.48
CA GLY A 67 11.96 11.96 11.71
C GLY A 67 10.44 11.74 11.80
N LEU A 68 9.82 12.47 12.72
CA LEU A 68 8.38 12.35 12.98
C LEU A 68 7.54 12.79 11.77
N LEU A 69 7.97 13.81 11.03
CA LEU A 69 7.24 14.29 9.85
C LEU A 69 7.17 13.20 8.78
N GLY A 70 8.27 12.51 8.51
CA GLY A 70 8.29 11.42 7.55
C GLY A 70 7.45 10.22 7.98
N ILE A 71 7.48 9.86 9.27
CA ILE A 71 6.61 8.81 9.84
C ILE A 71 5.13 9.15 9.67
N VAL A 72 4.74 10.39 9.97
CA VAL A 72 3.36 10.86 9.80
C VAL A 72 2.95 10.86 8.33
N ALA A 73 3.80 11.38 7.45
CA ALA A 73 3.54 11.40 6.01
C ALA A 73 3.40 9.97 5.44
N PHE A 74 4.27 9.06 5.86
CA PHE A 74 4.18 7.65 5.50
C PHE A 74 2.89 7.01 6.02
N GLY A 75 2.54 7.23 7.30
CA GLY A 75 1.29 6.75 7.88
C GLY A 75 0.07 7.27 7.13
N PHE A 76 0.07 8.55 6.75
CA PHE A 76 -0.97 9.16 5.94
C PHE A 76 -1.06 8.56 4.54
N LEU A 77 0.08 8.26 3.90
CA LEU A 77 0.11 7.59 2.60
C LEU A 77 -0.47 6.17 2.69
N MET A 78 -0.06 5.39 3.70
CA MET A 78 -0.59 4.04 3.94
C MET A 78 -2.09 4.07 4.22
N TRP A 79 -2.54 5.03 5.02
CA TRP A 79 -3.97 5.27 5.29
C TRP A 79 -4.74 5.63 4.01
N SER A 80 -4.17 6.46 3.15
CA SER A 80 -4.78 6.86 1.89
C SER A 80 -4.95 5.68 0.93
N VAL A 81 -3.95 4.79 0.84
CA VAL A 81 -4.03 3.55 0.05
C VAL A 81 -5.07 2.59 0.63
N TYR A 82 -5.11 2.42 1.96
CA TYR A 82 -6.14 1.63 2.63
C TYR A 82 -7.54 2.14 2.30
N ARG A 83 -7.77 3.45 2.44
CA ARG A 83 -9.05 4.09 2.14
C ARG A 83 -9.45 3.90 0.67
N LEU A 84 -8.50 4.03 -0.26
CA LEU A 84 -8.75 3.78 -1.67
C LEU A 84 -9.25 2.35 -1.92
N ALA A 85 -8.55 1.34 -1.37
CA ALA A 85 -8.93 -0.05 -1.52
C ALA A 85 -10.29 -0.36 -0.87
N ARG A 86 -10.57 0.23 0.30
CA ARG A 86 -11.86 0.12 0.98
C ARG A 86 -13.01 0.73 0.18
N SER A 87 -12.83 1.95 -0.35
CA SER A 87 -13.81 2.60 -1.24
C SER A 87 -14.09 1.73 -2.46
N ALA A 88 -13.05 1.14 -3.06
CA ALA A 88 -13.20 0.26 -4.20
C ALA A 88 -14.03 -1.00 -3.89
N LEU A 89 -13.89 -1.60 -2.69
CA LEU A 89 -14.73 -2.73 -2.26
C LEU A 89 -16.20 -2.33 -2.08
N GLU A 90 -16.48 -1.08 -1.74
CA GLU A 90 -17.84 -0.57 -1.51
C GLU A 90 -18.52 -0.12 -2.81
N GLU A 91 -17.76 0.33 -3.81
CA GLU A 91 -18.28 0.86 -5.09
C GLU A 91 -18.38 -0.19 -6.21
N ILE A 92 -17.69 -1.33 -6.07
CA ILE A 92 -17.55 -2.34 -7.14
C ILE A 92 -18.21 -3.65 -6.71
N ASP A 93 -19.31 -3.99 -7.38
CA ASP A 93 -20.09 -5.23 -7.14
C ASP A 93 -19.61 -6.43 -7.98
N ASP A 94 -18.63 -6.24 -8.87
CA ASP A 94 -18.11 -7.33 -9.71
C ASP A 94 -17.23 -8.29 -8.88
N PRO A 95 -17.56 -9.59 -8.78
CA PRO A 95 -16.83 -10.55 -7.96
C PRO A 95 -15.35 -10.69 -8.33
N TYR A 96 -15.00 -10.52 -9.60
CA TYR A 96 -13.61 -10.61 -10.07
C TYR A 96 -12.78 -9.45 -9.52
N PHE A 97 -13.29 -8.22 -9.60
CA PHE A 97 -12.61 -7.06 -9.04
C PHE A 97 -12.57 -7.09 -7.51
N GLN A 98 -13.62 -7.56 -6.85
CA GLN A 98 -13.61 -7.75 -5.40
C GLN A 98 -12.49 -8.70 -4.95
N GLY A 99 -12.26 -9.79 -5.68
CA GLY A 99 -11.15 -10.71 -5.42
C GLY A 99 -9.79 -10.02 -5.52
N ILE A 100 -9.56 -9.23 -6.57
CA ILE A 100 -8.31 -8.47 -6.77
C ILE A 100 -8.08 -7.46 -5.64
N ILE A 101 -9.10 -6.66 -5.31
CA ILE A 101 -8.98 -5.62 -4.29
C ILE A 101 -8.76 -6.23 -2.90
N THR A 102 -9.47 -7.34 -2.60
CA THR A 102 -9.29 -8.05 -1.33
C THR A 102 -7.89 -8.66 -1.23
N GLY A 103 -7.39 -9.29 -2.30
CA GLY A 103 -6.03 -9.80 -2.36
C GLY A 103 -4.98 -8.71 -2.17
N PHE A 104 -5.16 -7.55 -2.82
CA PHE A 104 -4.33 -6.37 -2.61
C PHE A 104 -4.36 -5.90 -1.15
N LEU A 105 -5.53 -5.83 -0.52
CA LEU A 105 -5.67 -5.39 0.86
C LEU A 105 -4.99 -6.35 1.85
N LEU A 106 -5.14 -7.66 1.66
CA LEU A 106 -4.48 -8.67 2.47
C LEU A 106 -2.95 -8.61 2.30
N GLY A 107 -2.48 -8.49 1.06
CA GLY A 107 -1.05 -8.31 0.76
C GLY A 107 -0.49 -7.03 1.37
N PHE A 108 -1.24 -5.93 1.30
CA PHE A 108 -0.91 -4.64 1.91
C PHE A 108 -0.75 -4.75 3.43
N VAL A 109 -1.70 -5.39 4.13
CA VAL A 109 -1.59 -5.65 5.57
C VAL A 109 -0.39 -6.54 5.89
N GLY A 110 -0.16 -7.59 5.09
CA GLY A 110 1.02 -8.45 5.22
C GLY A 110 2.33 -7.67 5.08
N MET A 111 2.41 -6.73 4.14
CA MET A 111 3.58 -5.88 3.95
C MET A 111 3.79 -4.90 5.11
N LEU A 112 2.72 -4.32 5.67
CA LEU A 112 2.81 -3.48 6.87
C LEU A 112 3.39 -4.26 8.06
N ILE A 113 2.96 -5.50 8.25
CA ILE A 113 3.52 -6.36 9.31
C ILE A 113 4.97 -6.74 8.99
N HIS A 114 5.26 -7.11 7.74
CA HIS A 114 6.60 -7.48 7.31
C HIS A 114 7.61 -6.33 7.50
N GLY A 115 7.17 -5.08 7.28
CA GLY A 115 7.97 -3.87 7.48
C GLY A 115 8.51 -3.67 8.89
N ILE A 116 7.96 -4.35 9.90
CA ILE A 116 8.48 -4.30 11.27
C ILE A 116 9.94 -4.76 11.32
N GLY A 117 10.28 -5.82 10.59
CA GLY A 117 11.61 -6.46 10.63
C GLY A 117 12.36 -6.46 9.30
N ALA A 118 11.88 -5.73 8.30
CA ALA A 118 12.46 -5.69 6.97
C ALA A 118 12.25 -4.33 6.30
N ASN A 119 13.08 -4.01 5.32
CA ASN A 119 13.02 -2.79 4.52
C ASN A 119 11.96 -2.89 3.40
N THR A 120 10.74 -3.31 3.73
CA THR A 120 9.70 -3.68 2.74
C THR A 120 9.39 -2.56 1.74
N PHE A 121 9.16 -1.34 2.23
CA PHE A 121 8.62 -0.25 1.41
C PHE A 121 9.68 0.59 0.67
N ILE A 122 10.96 0.26 0.82
CA ILE A 122 12.06 0.91 0.06
C ILE A 122 12.55 0.02 -1.09
N ILE A 123 12.26 -1.28 -1.04
CA ILE A 123 12.73 -2.23 -2.05
C ILE A 123 11.86 -2.10 -3.31
N VAL A 124 12.51 -1.67 -4.39
CA VAL A 124 11.89 -1.45 -5.72
C VAL A 124 11.08 -2.66 -6.19
N ARG A 125 11.63 -3.87 -6.06
CA ARG A 125 10.99 -5.12 -6.49
C ARG A 125 9.66 -5.44 -5.79
N ILE A 126 9.40 -4.82 -4.65
CA ILE A 126 8.14 -4.95 -3.91
C ILE A 126 7.22 -3.76 -4.24
N MET A 127 7.79 -2.56 -4.28
CA MET A 127 7.01 -1.33 -4.47
C MET A 127 6.51 -1.13 -5.89
N GLU A 128 7.24 -1.53 -6.92
CA GLU A 128 6.78 -1.45 -8.31
C GLU A 128 5.45 -2.20 -8.54
N PRO A 129 5.35 -3.52 -8.25
CA PRO A 129 4.08 -4.22 -8.41
C PRO A 129 3.01 -3.67 -7.47
N PHE A 130 3.37 -3.28 -6.23
CA PHE A 130 2.42 -2.67 -5.30
C PHE A 130 1.75 -1.41 -5.87
N TRP A 131 2.54 -0.47 -6.38
CA TRP A 131 2.01 0.77 -6.96
C TRP A 131 1.24 0.53 -8.26
N LEU A 132 1.63 -0.48 -9.04
CA LEU A 132 0.87 -0.90 -10.22
C LEU A 132 -0.55 -1.35 -9.81
N TYR A 133 -0.69 -2.23 -8.82
CA TYR A 133 -2.01 -2.66 -8.33
C TYR A 133 -2.81 -1.52 -7.73
N ALA A 134 -2.18 -0.65 -6.93
CA ALA A 134 -2.85 0.52 -6.36
C ALA A 134 -3.39 1.45 -7.45
N ALA A 135 -2.62 1.68 -8.52
CA ALA A 135 -3.03 2.49 -9.67
C ALA A 135 -4.18 1.85 -10.47
N LEU A 136 -4.17 0.53 -10.65
CA LEU A 136 -5.28 -0.20 -11.29
C LEU A 136 -6.58 -0.04 -10.49
N ILE A 137 -6.52 -0.23 -9.16
CA ILE A 137 -7.68 -0.05 -8.27
C ILE A 137 -8.18 1.39 -8.34
N ALA A 138 -7.28 2.37 -8.25
CA ALA A 138 -7.62 3.80 -8.40
C ALA A 138 -8.32 4.08 -9.73
N LYS A 139 -7.85 3.47 -10.82
CA LYS A 139 -8.44 3.66 -12.14
C LYS A 139 -9.86 3.11 -12.22
N VAL A 140 -10.13 1.95 -11.64
CA VAL A 140 -11.48 1.36 -11.66
C VAL A 140 -12.48 2.25 -10.90
N VAL A 141 -12.11 2.71 -9.70
CA VAL A 141 -12.92 3.67 -8.91
C VAL A 141 -13.18 4.97 -9.70
N HIS A 142 -12.15 5.50 -10.37
CA HIS A 142 -12.30 6.70 -11.19
C HIS A 142 -13.24 6.51 -12.39
N LEU A 143 -13.20 5.36 -13.05
CA LEU A 143 -14.09 5.08 -14.18
C LEU A 143 -15.55 4.91 -13.71
N ARG A 144 -15.77 4.26 -12.57
CA ARG A 144 -17.11 4.04 -12.03
C ARG A 144 -17.76 5.35 -11.56
N SER A 145 -17.02 6.20 -10.85
CA SER A 145 -17.50 7.52 -10.43
C SER A 145 -17.91 8.41 -11.62
N LYS A 146 -17.16 8.37 -12.75
CA LYS A 146 -17.58 9.06 -13.98
C LYS A 146 -18.86 8.51 -14.59
N GLN A 147 -19.07 7.19 -14.59
CA GLN A 147 -20.31 6.59 -15.09
C GLN A 147 -21.53 6.95 -14.24
N SER A 148 -21.36 7.04 -12.92
CA SER A 148 -22.45 7.42 -12.00
C SER A 148 -22.80 8.92 -12.06
N GLY A 149 -21.83 9.79 -12.34
CA GLY A 149 -22.04 11.23 -12.53
C GLY A 149 -22.48 11.63 -13.94
N GLY A 150 -22.21 10.80 -14.93
CA GLY A 150 -22.67 10.94 -16.31
C GLY A 150 -23.85 10.02 -16.60
N LYS A 151 -25.06 10.38 -16.14
CA LYS A 151 -26.25 9.99 -16.90
C LYS A 151 -26.16 10.72 -18.24
N GLU A 152 -25.45 10.13 -19.19
CA GLU A 152 -25.61 10.45 -20.60
C GLU A 152 -27.11 10.28 -20.91
N GLU A 153 -27.79 11.39 -21.19
CA GLU A 153 -29.04 11.36 -21.94
C GLU A 153 -28.78 10.53 -23.18
N ARG A 154 -29.32 9.31 -23.22
CA ARG A 154 -29.45 8.59 -24.48
C ARG A 154 -30.16 9.57 -25.42
N PRO A 155 -29.57 9.97 -26.55
CA PRO A 155 -30.29 10.78 -27.51
C PRO A 155 -31.58 10.02 -27.82
N SER A 156 -32.71 10.71 -27.67
CA SER A 156 -34.02 10.17 -27.98
C SER A 156 -33.93 9.53 -29.37
N PRO A 157 -34.44 8.30 -29.58
CA PRO A 157 -34.51 7.73 -30.92
C PRO A 157 -35.09 8.78 -31.86
N PRO A 158 -34.51 8.99 -33.05
CA PRO A 158 -35.03 9.99 -33.98
C PRO A 158 -36.52 9.75 -34.15
N GLU A 159 -37.33 10.80 -33.93
CA GLU A 159 -38.77 10.70 -34.13
C GLU A 159 -39.03 10.31 -35.58
N PHE A 160 -39.31 9.03 -35.80
CA PHE A 160 -39.76 8.56 -37.10
C PHE A 160 -41.18 9.08 -37.29
N ASN A 161 -41.28 10.23 -37.96
CA ASN A 161 -42.53 10.90 -38.30
C ASN A 161 -43.47 9.90 -38.98
N ARG A 162 -44.47 9.39 -38.25
CA ARG A 162 -45.53 8.49 -38.75
C ARG A 162 -46.52 9.25 -39.64
N ARG A 163 -46.04 9.99 -40.64
CA ARG A 163 -46.88 10.70 -41.63
C ARG A 163 -47.07 9.95 -42.96
N SER A 164 -46.73 8.67 -43.05
CA SER A 164 -47.10 7.81 -44.19
C SER A 164 -48.24 6.81 -43.88
N SER A 165 -48.85 6.96 -42.70
CA SER A 165 -50.06 6.30 -42.20
C SER A 165 -51.30 6.26 -43.10
N GLN A 166 -51.42 7.22 -44.01
CA GLN A 166 -52.69 7.54 -44.70
C GLN A 166 -52.55 7.57 -46.21
N LEU A 167 -51.98 6.52 -46.82
CA LEU A 167 -52.30 6.23 -48.21
C LEU A 167 -53.43 5.21 -48.27
N GLY A 168 -54.64 5.77 -48.45
CA GLY A 168 -55.74 5.28 -49.27
C GLY A 168 -56.02 3.78 -49.31
N SER A 169 -57.13 3.38 -48.67
CA SER A 169 -57.94 2.27 -49.15
C SER A 169 -58.36 2.53 -50.61
N VAL A 170 -57.84 1.74 -51.54
CA VAL A 170 -58.32 1.69 -52.92
C VAL A 170 -59.61 0.86 -52.93
N PRO A 171 -60.77 1.39 -53.36
CA PRO A 171 -61.97 0.59 -53.55
C PRO A 171 -61.84 -0.33 -54.78
N ALA A 172 -62.59 -1.43 -54.71
CA ALA A 172 -62.56 -2.62 -55.56
C ALA A 172 -62.62 -2.40 -57.07
#